data_AF-A0A402AYT3-F1
#
_entry.id   AF-A0A402AYT3-F1
#
_cell.length_a   1.000
_cell.length_b   1.000
_cell.length_c   1.000
_cell.angle_alpha   90.00
_cell.angle_beta   90.00
_cell.angle_gamma   90.00
#
_symmetry.space_group_name_H-M   'P 1'
#
loop_
_entity.id
_entity.type
_entity.pdbx_description
1 polymer ?
#
loop_
_entity_poly.entity_id
_entity_poly.type
_entity_poly.pdbx_seq_one_letter_code
_entity_poly.pdbx_strand_id
1 'polypeptide(L)'
;MSISPHASSLERLALVENASRYDLFRTVASIGPIIPAGFFAFGLAGKLLGNLASADERQAVLRSLPYNPTTEMDLALWDIARKLAADPDALTFMLEHSLAQLAEAYQRDAMPSGLQHNLAAFLQTYGHRGVAEIDMGVPRWSDDPTHILGYC
;
A
#
# COMPACT_ATOMS: atom_id res chain seq x y z
N MET A 1 -21.46 -16.20 21.74
CA MET A 1 -20.34 -16.81 22.51
C MET A 1 -19.93 -15.76 23.54
N SER A 2 -20.24 -15.98 24.81
CA SER A 2 -20.04 -14.98 25.88
C SER A 2 -18.75 -15.30 26.63
N ILE A 3 -17.81 -14.34 26.71
CA ILE A 3 -16.59 -14.48 27.52
C ILE A 3 -16.80 -13.83 28.89
N SER A 4 -16.22 -14.42 29.93
CA SER A 4 -16.27 -13.84 31.28
C SER A 4 -15.54 -12.48 31.30
N PRO A 5 -16.03 -11.47 32.04
CA PRO A 5 -15.31 -10.21 32.25
C PRO A 5 -13.88 -10.41 32.77
N HIS A 6 -13.65 -11.51 33.50
CA HIS A 6 -12.37 -11.88 34.10
C HIS A 6 -11.50 -12.81 33.24
N ALA A 7 -11.85 -13.02 31.97
CA ALA A 7 -11.05 -13.86 31.08
C ALA A 7 -9.65 -13.26 30.86
N SER A 8 -8.64 -14.12 30.99
CA SER A 8 -7.23 -13.81 30.74
C SER A 8 -6.98 -13.43 29.27
N SER A 9 -5.85 -12.79 29.00
CA SER A 9 -5.42 -12.43 27.64
C SER A 9 -5.28 -13.65 26.72
N LEU A 10 -4.83 -14.79 27.25
CA LEU A 10 -4.76 -16.07 26.52
C LEU A 10 -6.14 -16.63 26.19
N GLU A 11 -7.11 -16.56 27.12
CA GLU A 11 -8.48 -17.03 26.87
C GLU A 11 -9.22 -16.15 25.85
N ARG A 12 -8.98 -14.83 25.88
CA ARG A 12 -9.50 -13.89 24.88
C ARG A 12 -8.89 -14.15 23.51
N LEU A 13 -7.58 -14.40 23.43
CA LEU A 13 -6.89 -14.73 22.18
C LEU A 13 -7.40 -16.05 21.59
N ALA A 14 -7.50 -17.11 22.41
CA ALA A 14 -8.02 -18.40 21.98
C ALA A 14 -9.47 -18.31 21.47
N LEU A 15 -10.30 -17.46 22.09
CA LEU A 15 -11.66 -17.19 21.60
C LEU A 15 -11.64 -16.57 20.20
N VAL A 16 -10.79 -15.57 19.97
CA VAL A 16 -10.65 -14.89 18.67
C VAL A 16 -10.09 -15.84 17.61
N GLU A 17 -9.09 -16.65 17.93
CA GLU A 17 -8.52 -17.66 17.01
C GLU A 17 -9.53 -18.75 16.63
N ASN A 18 -10.37 -19.17 17.58
CA ASN A 18 -11.39 -20.17 17.30
C ASN A 18 -12.59 -19.56 16.56
N ALA A 19 -12.95 -18.31 16.85
CA ALA A 19 -13.98 -17.58 16.10
C ALA A 19 -13.54 -17.29 14.66
N SER A 20 -12.30 -16.84 14.43
CA SER A 20 -11.78 -16.46 13.11
C SER A 20 -11.79 -17.62 12.11
N ARG A 21 -11.54 -18.84 12.57
CA ARG A 21 -11.57 -20.04 11.73
C ARG A 21 -12.99 -20.42 11.27
N TYR A 22 -14.01 -20.14 12.07
CA TYR A 22 -15.42 -20.33 11.71
C TYR A 22 -16.04 -19.10 11.00
N ASP A 23 -15.52 -17.90 11.26
CA ASP A 23 -16.00 -16.65 10.67
C ASP A 23 -15.52 -16.44 9.23
N LEU A 24 -14.37 -17.00 8.83
CA LEU A 24 -13.87 -16.83 7.46
C LEU A 24 -14.87 -17.40 6.43
N PHE A 25 -15.35 -18.63 6.64
CA PHE A 25 -16.34 -19.22 5.73
C PHE A 25 -17.64 -18.42 5.73
N ARG A 26 -18.09 -17.95 6.89
CA ARG A 26 -19.33 -17.18 7.04
C ARG A 26 -19.23 -15.80 6.38
N THR A 27 -18.07 -15.15 6.50
CA THR A 27 -17.75 -13.85 5.89
C THR A 27 -17.58 -13.99 4.38
N VAL A 28 -16.90 -15.04 3.91
CA VAL A 28 -16.80 -15.34 2.48
C VAL A 28 -18.18 -15.66 1.91
N ALA A 29 -19.00 -16.43 2.61
CA ALA A 29 -20.36 -16.75 2.18
C ALA A 29 -21.29 -15.52 2.20
N SER A 30 -21.11 -14.58 3.12
CA SER A 30 -21.93 -13.36 3.19
C SER A 30 -21.58 -12.33 2.11
N ILE A 31 -20.31 -12.25 1.71
CA ILE A 31 -19.82 -11.36 0.65
C ILE A 31 -19.90 -12.04 -0.73
N GLY A 32 -19.93 -13.36 -0.77
CA GLY A 32 -19.97 -14.18 -1.99
C GLY A 32 -20.99 -13.73 -3.04
N PRO A 33 -22.23 -13.36 -2.68
CA PRO A 33 -23.22 -12.84 -3.63
C PRO A 33 -22.92 -11.44 -4.19
N ILE A 34 -22.08 -10.63 -3.54
CA ILE A 34 -21.76 -9.25 -3.97
C ILE A 34 -20.92 -9.26 -5.24
N ILE A 35 -19.97 -10.20 -5.34
CA ILE A 35 -19.07 -10.35 -6.50
C ILE A 35 -19.85 -10.58 -7.81
N PRO A 36 -20.71 -11.61 -7.95
CA PRO A 36 -21.48 -11.82 -9.17
C PRO A 36 -22.48 -10.69 -9.44
N ALA A 37 -23.02 -10.03 -8.41
CA ALA A 37 -23.87 -8.85 -8.59
C ALA A 37 -23.09 -7.69 -9.25
N GLY A 38 -21.84 -7.45 -8.84
CA GLY A 38 -20.95 -6.46 -9.46
C GLY A 38 -20.65 -6.79 -10.93
N PHE A 39 -20.28 -8.03 -11.23
CA PHE A 39 -20.05 -8.48 -12.61
C PHE A 39 -21.31 -8.35 -13.48
N PHE A 40 -22.47 -8.72 -12.94
CA PHE A 40 -23.74 -8.58 -13.62
C PHE A 40 -24.08 -7.12 -13.92
N ALA A 41 -23.94 -6.23 -12.93
CA ALA A 41 -24.17 -4.80 -13.10
C ALA A 41 -23.23 -4.19 -14.14
N PHE A 42 -21.94 -4.56 -14.13
CA PHE A 42 -20.97 -4.10 -15.13
C PHE A 42 -21.30 -4.61 -16.55
N GLY A 43 -21.70 -5.87 -16.69
CA GLY A 43 -22.17 -6.44 -17.95
C GLY A 43 -23.44 -5.75 -18.48
N LEU A 44 -24.39 -5.46 -17.59
CA LEU A 44 -25.60 -4.71 -17.92
C LEU A 44 -25.26 -3.28 -18.38
N ALA A 45 -24.35 -2.60 -17.69
CA ALA A 45 -23.85 -1.29 -18.10
C ALA A 45 -23.22 -1.33 -19.51
N GLY A 46 -22.41 -2.35 -19.80
CA GLY A 46 -21.88 -2.57 -21.15
C GLY A 46 -22.97 -2.74 -22.21
N LYS A 47 -24.02 -3.51 -21.90
CA LYS A 47 -25.17 -3.70 -22.80
C LYS A 47 -25.97 -2.41 -23.02
N LEU A 48 -26.16 -1.60 -21.97
CA LEU A 48 -26.91 -0.33 -22.04
C LEU A 48 -26.11 0.76 -22.77
N LEU A 49 -24.80 0.82 -22.59
CA LEU A 49 -23.93 1.78 -23.26
C LEU A 49 -23.77 1.46 -24.75
N GLY A 50 -23.83 0.18 -25.15
CA GLY A 50 -23.72 -0.21 -26.56
C GLY A 50 -22.46 0.37 -27.21
N ASN A 51 -22.65 1.19 -28.26
CA ASN A 51 -21.56 1.84 -28.99
C ASN A 51 -21.14 3.21 -28.42
N LEU A 52 -21.74 3.65 -27.30
CA LEU A 52 -21.42 4.94 -26.67
C LEU A 52 -20.13 4.92 -25.86
N ALA A 53 -19.62 3.74 -25.50
CA ALA A 53 -18.37 3.57 -24.79
C ALA A 53 -17.69 2.26 -25.20
N SER A 54 -16.41 2.32 -25.51
CA SER A 54 -15.54 1.16 -25.74
C SER A 54 -15.34 0.32 -24.47
N ALA A 55 -14.77 -0.88 -24.61
CA ALA A 55 -14.41 -1.70 -23.45
C ALA A 55 -13.42 -0.99 -22.51
N ASP A 56 -12.45 -0.28 -23.07
CA ASP A 56 -11.40 0.42 -22.31
C ASP A 56 -11.97 1.60 -21.51
N GLU A 57 -12.89 2.37 -22.10
CA GLU A 57 -13.60 3.47 -21.42
C GLU A 57 -14.49 2.95 -20.28
N ARG A 58 -15.16 1.80 -20.48
CA ARG A 58 -15.91 1.17 -19.39
C ARG A 58 -15.00 0.67 -18.28
N GLN A 59 -13.82 0.14 -18.60
CA GLN A 59 -12.89 -0.33 -17.57
C GLN A 59 -12.21 0.84 -16.83
N ALA A 60 -12.21 2.05 -17.38
CA ALA A 60 -11.71 3.24 -16.69
C ALA A 60 -12.46 3.55 -15.39
N VAL A 61 -13.78 3.28 -15.31
CA VAL A 61 -14.56 3.52 -14.07
C VAL A 61 -14.22 2.54 -12.95
N LEU A 62 -13.56 1.43 -13.28
CA LEU A 62 -13.07 0.44 -12.32
C LEU A 62 -11.63 0.73 -11.87
N ARG A 63 -10.95 1.68 -12.51
CA ARG A 63 -9.59 2.11 -12.16
C ARG A 63 -9.65 3.29 -11.20
N SER A 64 -8.55 3.53 -10.49
CA SER A 64 -8.36 4.77 -9.74
C SER A 64 -8.52 5.98 -10.66
N LEU A 65 -9.13 7.05 -10.13
CA LEU A 65 -9.32 8.28 -10.87
C LEU A 65 -7.96 8.94 -11.17
N PRO A 66 -7.84 9.61 -12.34
CA PRO A 66 -6.74 10.55 -12.57
C PRO A 66 -6.66 11.58 -11.46
N TYR A 67 -5.46 12.08 -11.16
CA TYR A 67 -5.22 13.09 -10.12
C TYR A 67 -5.52 12.63 -8.69
N ASN A 68 -5.53 11.31 -8.45
CA ASN A 68 -5.58 10.79 -7.09
C ASN A 68 -4.18 10.94 -6.45
N PRO A 69 -4.01 11.78 -5.42
CA PRO A 69 -2.70 12.10 -4.86
C PRO A 69 -1.98 10.88 -4.26
N THR A 70 -2.74 9.92 -3.72
CA THR A 70 -2.16 8.66 -3.19
C THR A 70 -1.69 7.78 -4.33
N THR A 71 -2.47 7.65 -5.41
CA THR A 71 -2.05 6.88 -6.60
C THR A 71 -0.82 7.50 -7.26
N GLU A 72 -0.76 8.83 -7.38
CA GLU A 72 0.41 9.51 -7.94
C GLU A 72 1.66 9.30 -7.09
N MET A 73 1.52 9.38 -5.76
CA MET A 73 2.60 9.06 -4.83
C MET A 73 3.08 7.61 -4.99
N ASP A 74 2.16 6.64 -5.03
CA ASP A 74 2.52 5.23 -5.17
C ASP A 74 3.21 4.95 -6.52
N LEU A 75 2.77 5.60 -7.60
CA LEU A 75 3.43 5.52 -8.90
C LEU A 75 4.81 6.16 -8.90
N ALA A 76 5.01 7.26 -8.16
CA ALA A 76 6.32 7.89 -8.00
C ALA A 76 7.27 6.96 -7.23
N LEU A 77 6.80 6.32 -6.16
CA LEU A 77 7.57 5.33 -5.40
C LEU A 77 7.91 4.10 -6.28
N TRP A 78 6.94 3.63 -7.06
CA TRP A 78 7.14 2.54 -8.03
C TRP A 78 8.21 2.87 -9.09
N ASP A 79 8.29 4.12 -9.53
CA ASP A 79 9.34 4.54 -10.46
C ASP A 79 10.75 4.48 -9.83
N ILE A 80 10.87 4.77 -8.53
CA ILE A 80 12.13 4.57 -7.78
C ILE A 80 12.49 3.08 -7.75
N ALA A 81 11.56 2.21 -7.38
CA ALA A 81 11.77 0.76 -7.34
C ALA A 81 12.20 0.20 -8.71
N ARG A 82 11.59 0.69 -9.80
CA ARG A 82 12.00 0.34 -11.17
C ARG A 82 13.41 0.79 -11.52
N LYS A 83 13.79 2.02 -11.15
CA LYS A 83 15.15 2.55 -11.38
C LYS A 83 16.19 1.77 -10.55
N LEU A 84 15.85 1.46 -9.31
CA LEU A 84 16.66 0.60 -8.43
C LEU A 84 16.87 -0.78 -9.05
N ALA A 85 15.83 -1.42 -9.57
CA ALA A 85 15.94 -2.72 -10.24
C ALA A 85 16.81 -2.69 -11.52
N ALA A 86 16.97 -1.52 -12.15
CA ALA A 86 17.83 -1.33 -13.32
C ALA A 86 19.28 -0.96 -12.97
N ASP A 87 19.60 -0.74 -11.69
CA ASP A 87 20.92 -0.36 -11.18
C ASP A 87 21.43 -1.44 -10.21
N PRO A 88 22.28 -2.38 -10.68
CA PRO A 88 22.78 -3.49 -9.87
C PRO A 88 23.55 -3.06 -8.61
N ASP A 89 24.29 -1.95 -8.69
CA ASP A 89 25.09 -1.45 -7.57
C ASP A 89 24.16 -0.86 -6.49
N ALA A 90 23.14 -0.09 -6.91
CA ALA A 90 22.12 0.41 -5.99
C ALA A 90 21.28 -0.70 -5.36
N LEU A 91 20.91 -1.71 -6.15
CA LEU A 91 20.17 -2.87 -5.64
C LEU A 91 21.00 -3.64 -4.60
N THR A 92 22.29 -3.88 -4.89
CA THR A 92 23.20 -4.57 -3.97
C THR A 92 23.34 -3.78 -2.68
N PHE A 93 23.55 -2.45 -2.78
CA PHE A 93 23.58 -1.56 -1.63
C PHE A 93 22.31 -1.67 -0.77
N MET A 94 21.13 -1.69 -1.39
CA MET A 94 19.87 -1.84 -0.65
C MET A 94 19.71 -3.20 0.04
N LEU A 95 20.20 -4.28 -0.57
CA LEU A 95 20.09 -5.63 -0.02
C LEU A 95 21.09 -5.90 1.12
N GLU A 96 22.24 -5.22 1.12
CA GLU A 96 23.30 -5.42 2.11
C GLU A 96 23.10 -4.61 3.40
N HIS A 97 22.21 -3.61 3.38
CA HIS A 97 21.97 -2.72 4.50
C HIS A 97 20.57 -2.92 5.10
N SER A 98 20.48 -2.88 6.43
CA SER A 98 19.18 -2.78 7.11
C SER A 98 18.51 -1.43 6.84
N LEU A 99 17.19 -1.35 7.02
CA LEU A 99 16.44 -0.09 6.82
C LEU A 99 16.99 1.08 7.65
N ALA A 100 17.42 0.82 8.88
CA ALA A 100 18.03 1.83 9.74
C ALA A 100 19.37 2.34 9.15
N GLN A 101 20.20 1.44 8.63
CA GLN A 101 21.46 1.82 7.97
C GLN A 101 21.21 2.58 6.66
N LEU A 102 20.17 2.23 5.91
CA LEU A 102 19.78 2.94 4.69
C LEU A 102 19.29 4.36 5.00
N ALA A 103 18.44 4.53 6.01
CA ALA A 103 17.99 5.85 6.46
C ALA A 103 19.18 6.70 6.93
N GLU A 104 20.11 6.10 7.66
CA GLU A 104 21.34 6.77 8.10
C GLU A 104 22.25 7.15 6.92
N ALA A 105 22.39 6.27 5.93
CA ALA A 105 23.14 6.54 4.70
C ALA A 105 22.51 7.66 3.87
N TYR A 106 21.18 7.71 3.77
CA TYR A 106 20.47 8.82 3.13
C TYR A 106 20.79 10.16 3.79
N GLN A 107 20.72 10.21 5.13
CA GLN A 107 21.00 11.44 5.88
C GLN A 107 22.46 11.91 5.78
N ARG A 108 23.37 11.03 5.35
CA ARG A 108 24.80 11.33 5.15
C ARG A 108 25.19 11.51 3.68
N ASP A 109 24.22 11.51 2.77
CA ASP A 109 24.48 11.50 1.33
C ASP A 109 25.44 10.37 0.88
N ALA A 110 25.35 9.22 1.55
CA ALA A 110 26.25 8.07 1.37
C ALA A 110 25.63 6.92 0.55
N MET A 111 24.43 7.12 0.00
CA MET A 111 23.83 6.16 -0.92
C MET A 111 24.35 6.31 -2.35
N PRO A 112 24.19 5.29 -3.20
CA PRO A 112 24.41 5.41 -4.64
C PRO A 112 23.68 6.63 -5.20
N SER A 113 24.38 7.45 -5.98
CA SER A 113 23.93 8.80 -6.36
C SER A 113 22.54 8.84 -7.00
N GLY A 114 22.22 7.86 -7.85
CA GLY A 114 20.90 7.72 -8.46
C GLY A 114 19.80 7.49 -7.41
N LEU A 115 20.04 6.58 -6.46
CA LEU A 115 19.10 6.30 -5.38
C LEU A 115 18.93 7.51 -4.44
N GLN A 116 20.03 8.17 -4.06
CA GLN A 116 20.02 9.39 -3.25
C GLN A 116 19.16 10.48 -3.89
N HIS A 117 19.38 10.75 -5.18
CA HIS A 117 18.67 11.79 -5.91
C HIS A 117 17.18 11.47 -6.08
N ASN A 118 16.85 10.24 -6.48
CA ASN A 118 15.46 9.82 -6.67
C ASN A 118 14.67 9.87 -5.35
N LEU A 119 15.28 9.43 -4.24
CA LEU A 119 14.64 9.48 -2.93
C LEU A 119 14.45 10.93 -2.45
N ALA A 120 15.46 11.79 -2.63
CA ALA A 120 15.35 13.21 -2.26
C ALA A 120 14.22 13.91 -3.03
N ALA A 121 14.09 13.66 -4.33
CA ALA A 121 13.00 14.21 -5.14
C ALA A 121 11.61 13.74 -4.68
N PHE A 122 11.49 12.46 -4.30
CA PHE A 122 10.25 11.92 -3.74
C PHE A 122 9.92 12.57 -2.40
N LEU A 123 10.88 12.65 -1.48
CA LEU A 123 10.68 13.25 -0.15
C LEU A 123 10.44 14.77 -0.23
N GLN A 124 10.95 15.46 -1.24
CA GLN A 124 10.61 16.86 -1.47
C GLN A 124 9.11 17.05 -1.74
N THR A 125 8.49 16.12 -2.47
CA THR A 125 7.08 16.21 -2.86
C THR A 125 6.16 15.58 -1.81
N TYR A 126 6.53 14.41 -1.30
CA TYR A 126 5.69 13.56 -0.46
C TYR A 126 6.23 13.35 0.96
N GLY A 127 7.39 13.92 1.32
CA GLY A 127 8.01 13.73 2.62
C GLY A 127 7.21 14.28 3.80
N HIS A 128 6.27 15.19 3.55
CA HIS A 128 5.33 15.70 4.54
C HIS A 128 4.31 14.64 5.01
N ARG A 129 4.17 13.53 4.27
CA ARG A 129 3.33 12.39 4.65
C ARG A 129 4.07 11.47 5.62
N GLY A 130 3.36 10.50 6.18
CA GLY A 130 3.94 9.57 7.14
C GLY A 130 2.99 8.43 7.49
N VAL A 131 3.49 7.45 8.23
CA VAL A 131 2.63 6.47 8.89
C VAL A 131 1.80 7.19 9.95
N ALA A 132 0.53 6.84 10.09
CA ALA A 132 -0.38 7.47 11.04
C ALA A 132 -0.41 9.01 10.89
N GLU A 133 -0.50 9.51 9.66
CA GLU A 133 -0.35 10.94 9.31
C GLU A 133 -1.25 11.93 10.09
N ILE A 134 -2.36 11.45 10.67
CA ILE A 134 -3.26 12.27 11.51
C ILE A 134 -2.64 12.61 12.87
N ASP A 135 -1.76 11.76 13.39
CA ASP A 135 -0.99 12.07 14.60
C ASP A 135 0.12 13.06 14.24
N MET A 136 0.21 14.17 14.98
CA MET A 136 1.27 15.18 14.79
C MET A 136 2.54 14.85 15.58
N GLY A 137 2.48 13.91 16.52
CA GLY A 137 3.63 13.48 17.31
C GLY A 137 4.50 12.43 16.61
N VAL A 138 4.07 11.90 15.48
CA VAL A 138 4.83 10.90 14.71
C VAL A 138 5.69 11.57 13.64
N PRO A 139 6.95 11.13 13.46
CA PRO A 139 7.83 11.63 12.40
C PRO A 139 7.20 11.51 11.02
N ARG A 140 7.42 12.53 10.18
CA ARG A 140 7.09 12.47 8.75
C ARG A 140 8.21 11.76 8.00
N TRP A 141 7.96 11.33 6.77
CA TRP A 141 8.99 10.64 5.96
C TRP A 141 10.19 11.52 5.63
N SER A 142 10.03 12.85 5.61
CA SER A 142 11.15 13.78 5.52
C SER A 142 12.06 13.76 6.76
N ASP A 143 11.49 13.46 7.93
CA ASP A 143 12.21 13.37 9.20
C ASP A 143 12.87 12.00 9.35
N ASP A 144 12.12 10.94 9.02
CA ASP A 144 12.58 9.55 9.05
C ASP A 144 12.05 8.76 7.83
N PRO A 145 12.90 8.49 6.82
CA PRO A 145 12.52 7.74 5.63
C PRO A 145 12.56 6.22 5.82
N THR A 146 12.91 5.70 7.01
CA THR A 146 13.06 4.26 7.26
C THR A 146 11.86 3.45 6.77
N HIS A 147 10.64 3.95 6.99
CA HIS A 147 9.43 3.27 6.56
C HIS A 147 9.34 3.10 5.04
N ILE A 148 9.55 4.15 4.25
CA ILE A 148 9.35 4.09 2.79
C ILE A 148 10.46 3.30 2.09
N LEU A 149 11.66 3.28 2.67
CA LEU A 149 12.78 2.47 2.19
C LEU A 149 12.47 0.96 2.20
N GLY A 150 11.51 0.51 3.02
CA GLY A 150 11.04 -0.88 3.01
C GLY A 150 10.08 -1.24 1.86
N TYR A 151 9.65 -0.25 1.07
CA TYR A 151 8.73 -0.43 -0.07
C TYR A 151 9.39 -0.21 -1.43
N CYS A 152 10.65 0.24 -1.46
CA CYS A 152 11.48 0.36 -2.65
C CYS A 152 12.12 -0.98 -3.00
#